data_AF-A0A554J196-F1
#
_entry.id   AF-A0A554J196-F1
#
_cell.length_a   1.000
_cell.length_b   1.000
_cell.length_c   1.000
_cell.angle_alpha   90.00
_cell.angle_beta   90.00
_cell.angle_gamma   90.00
#
_symmetry.space_group_name_H-M   'P 1'
#
loop_
_entity.id
_entity.type
_entity.pdbx_description
1 polymer ?
#
loop_
_entity_poly.entity_id
_entity_poly.type
_entity_poly.pdbx_seq_one_letter_code
_entity_poly.pdbx_strand_id
1 'polypeptide(L)'
;MTLVTLRARQRNSATPLSFFYGIISNMQAINKILNVYTLVVLNVGIIFAAVFIGNGTVFYTTGIIHIFAIVFVFLAFSSLYRRYYIADPILQKSFLRGTLWAFAIFSLSHVVEFIGFKILGNYSDELWAAVVNFYLLSLCVIIIGAEVFLKRIRRRSSFVLWPVLCLSVFLCISSVWYLTNPGSVSLELDEITPYLYTGATVLVGIFAVVDIRKIGSVVPLLGSFSRAFAPVIFLVVTAALVSIFYEVHDHIEIHEYHLIYLSHFIFYASQSGIYVAFRSLDYVTGVQKEIKNLIEDKEKRKE
;
A
#
# COMPACT_ATOMS: atom_id res chain seq x y z
N MET A 1 36.05 42.98 -40.08
CA MET A 1 34.61 42.62 -40.13
C MET A 1 34.54 41.10 -40.16
N THR A 2 33.81 40.56 -39.19
CA THR A 2 33.90 39.22 -38.61
C THR A 2 33.23 38.15 -39.46
N LEU A 3 33.81 36.96 -39.59
CA LEU A 3 33.08 35.70 -39.83
C LEU A 3 33.90 34.53 -39.29
N VAL A 4 33.79 34.35 -37.97
CA VAL A 4 34.16 33.10 -37.28
C VAL A 4 33.07 32.09 -37.63
N THR A 5 33.43 31.11 -38.44
CA THR A 5 32.58 29.97 -38.76
C THR A 5 32.36 29.12 -37.50
N LEU A 6 31.09 29.08 -37.11
CA LEU A 6 30.48 28.22 -36.12
C LEU A 6 31.01 26.78 -36.17
N ARG A 7 31.98 26.46 -35.30
CA ARG A 7 32.04 25.16 -34.64
C ARG A 7 30.85 25.09 -33.68
N ALA A 8 29.68 24.76 -34.22
CA ALA A 8 28.51 24.41 -33.42
C ALA A 8 28.75 23.04 -32.79
N ARG A 9 29.39 23.09 -31.62
CA ARG A 9 29.24 22.19 -30.47
C ARG A 9 28.13 21.15 -30.67
N GLN A 10 28.56 19.94 -31.01
CA GLN A 10 27.82 18.71 -30.74
C GLN A 10 27.79 18.52 -29.22
N ARG A 11 26.94 19.28 -28.52
CA ARG A 11 26.60 19.02 -27.12
C ARG A 11 25.49 17.99 -27.15
N ASN A 12 25.82 16.77 -26.78
CA ASN A 12 24.88 15.74 -26.33
C ASN A 12 23.96 16.34 -25.28
N SER A 13 22.82 16.89 -25.70
CA SER A 13 21.67 17.05 -24.84
C SER A 13 21.00 15.69 -24.76
N ALA A 14 21.39 14.90 -23.75
CA ALA A 14 20.56 13.79 -23.29
C ALA A 14 19.18 14.40 -22.97
N THR A 15 18.24 14.23 -23.90
CA THR A 15 16.90 14.74 -23.75
C THR A 15 16.25 14.01 -22.57
N PRO A 16 15.42 14.67 -21.75
CA PRO A 16 14.69 14.01 -20.67
C PRO A 16 13.92 12.77 -21.18
N LEU A 17 13.47 12.81 -22.43
CA LEU A 17 12.86 11.68 -23.13
C LEU A 17 13.76 10.43 -23.17
N SER A 18 15.07 10.53 -23.43
CA SER A 18 15.98 9.36 -23.46
C SER A 18 16.11 8.66 -22.10
N PHE A 19 16.08 9.43 -21.01
CA PHE A 19 16.04 8.91 -19.64
C PHE A 19 14.71 8.20 -19.35
N PHE A 20 13.58 8.81 -19.73
CA PHE A 20 12.26 8.17 -19.60
C PHE A 20 12.13 6.90 -20.47
N TYR A 21 12.67 6.89 -21.69
CA TYR A 21 12.70 5.71 -22.55
C TYR A 21 13.55 4.58 -21.94
N GLY A 22 14.71 4.91 -21.34
CA GLY A 22 15.54 3.94 -20.62
C GLY A 22 14.84 3.35 -19.38
N ILE A 23 14.10 4.17 -18.63
CA ILE A 23 13.28 3.69 -17.51
C ILE A 23 12.17 2.77 -18.00
N ILE A 24 11.45 3.16 -19.08
CA ILE A 24 10.34 2.38 -19.63
C ILE A 24 10.82 1.03 -20.19
N SER A 25 11.96 0.99 -20.89
CA SER A 25 12.50 -0.27 -21.45
C SER A 25 13.00 -1.21 -20.34
N ASN A 26 13.69 -0.67 -19.33
CA ASN A 26 14.11 -1.45 -18.16
C ASN A 26 12.91 -1.97 -17.36
N MET A 27 11.84 -1.18 -17.24
CA MET A 27 10.60 -1.63 -16.60
C MET A 27 9.91 -2.78 -17.35
N GLN A 28 10.01 -2.85 -18.69
CA GLN A 28 9.47 -3.98 -19.45
C GLN A 28 10.27 -5.28 -19.24
N ALA A 29 11.61 -5.18 -19.16
CA ALA A 29 12.47 -6.31 -18.86
C ALA A 29 12.23 -6.85 -17.44
N ILE A 30 12.15 -5.95 -16.45
CA ILE A 30 11.77 -6.27 -15.07
C ILE A 30 10.43 -7.02 -15.02
N ASN A 31 9.50 -6.72 -15.92
CA ASN A 31 8.17 -7.31 -15.91
C ASN A 31 8.04 -8.72 -16.47
N LYS A 32 8.95 -9.10 -17.38
CA LYS A 32 9.08 -10.50 -17.81
C LYS A 32 9.60 -11.35 -16.65
N ILE A 33 10.46 -10.76 -15.81
CA ILE A 33 11.05 -11.42 -14.65
C ILE A 33 10.05 -11.43 -13.49
N LEU A 34 9.42 -10.30 -13.12
CA LEU A 34 8.49 -10.17 -11.99
C LEU A 34 7.06 -10.58 -12.35
N ASN A 35 6.85 -11.87 -12.64
CA ASN A 35 5.51 -12.45 -12.72
C ASN A 35 5.06 -13.02 -11.36
N VAL A 36 3.83 -13.55 -11.29
CA VAL A 36 3.25 -14.11 -10.06
C VAL A 36 4.16 -15.18 -9.45
N TYR A 37 4.70 -16.09 -10.25
CA TYR A 37 5.58 -17.16 -9.78
C TYR A 37 6.88 -16.61 -9.20
N THR A 38 7.49 -15.62 -9.84
CA THR A 38 8.71 -15.00 -9.32
C THR A 38 8.47 -14.28 -8.01
N LEU A 39 7.32 -13.62 -7.84
CA LEU A 39 6.95 -13.01 -6.57
C LEU A 39 6.72 -14.06 -5.47
N VAL A 40 6.08 -15.18 -5.79
CA VAL A 40 5.94 -16.30 -4.84
C VAL A 40 7.31 -16.85 -4.45
N VAL A 41 8.18 -17.14 -5.42
CA VAL A 41 9.54 -17.61 -5.17
C VAL A 41 10.34 -16.61 -4.33
N LEU A 42 10.17 -15.30 -4.58
CA LEU A 42 10.82 -14.26 -3.79
C LEU A 42 10.33 -14.27 -2.33
N ASN A 43 9.01 -14.32 -2.10
CA ASN A 43 8.44 -14.40 -0.76
C ASN A 43 8.92 -15.66 -0.01
N VAL A 44 8.83 -16.83 -0.65
CA VAL A 44 9.28 -18.10 -0.07
C VAL A 44 10.78 -18.09 0.19
N GLY A 45 11.58 -17.55 -0.74
CA GLY A 45 13.03 -17.42 -0.58
C GLY A 45 13.42 -16.50 0.57
N ILE A 46 12.71 -15.39 0.77
CA ILE A 46 12.90 -14.49 1.91
C ILE A 46 12.54 -15.19 3.22
N ILE A 47 11.42 -15.91 3.28
CA ILE A 47 11.02 -16.69 4.46
C ILE A 47 12.10 -17.73 4.79
N PHE A 48 12.54 -18.50 3.79
CA PHE A 48 13.59 -19.50 3.96
C PHE A 48 14.89 -18.87 4.46
N ALA A 49 15.33 -17.77 3.84
CA ALA A 49 16.52 -17.05 4.28
C ALA A 49 16.39 -16.54 5.72
N ALA A 50 15.23 -15.99 6.08
CA ALA A 50 14.99 -15.46 7.42
C ALA A 50 14.97 -16.53 8.50
N VAL A 51 14.52 -17.76 8.19
CA VAL A 51 14.48 -18.89 9.14
C VAL A 51 15.84 -19.57 9.27
N PHE A 52 16.57 -19.78 8.18
CA PHE A 52 17.76 -20.63 8.18
C PHE A 52 19.10 -19.88 8.30
N ILE A 53 19.15 -18.57 8.05
CA ILE A 53 20.39 -17.79 8.13
C ILE A 53 20.61 -17.26 9.55
N GLY A 54 21.81 -17.52 10.10
CA GLY A 54 22.24 -17.10 11.43
C GLY A 54 21.22 -17.41 12.52
N ASN A 55 20.79 -18.67 12.56
CA ASN A 55 19.84 -19.22 13.53
C ASN A 55 18.50 -18.50 13.60
N GLY A 56 18.06 -17.92 12.48
CA GLY A 56 16.75 -17.28 12.37
C GLY A 56 16.71 -15.82 12.83
N THR A 57 17.78 -15.26 13.39
CA THR A 57 17.74 -13.93 14.03
C THR A 57 18.39 -12.84 13.20
N VAL A 58 19.08 -13.16 12.10
CA VAL A 58 19.83 -12.17 11.32
C VAL A 58 18.92 -11.09 10.76
N PHE A 59 17.73 -11.42 10.28
CA PHE A 59 16.85 -10.44 9.65
C PHE A 59 16.30 -9.44 10.68
N TYR A 60 15.95 -9.95 11.85
CA TYR A 60 15.57 -9.19 13.03
C TYR A 60 16.72 -8.30 13.52
N THR A 61 17.84 -8.90 13.88
CA THR A 61 19.01 -8.21 14.46
C THR A 61 19.67 -7.23 13.51
N THR A 62 19.51 -7.35 12.19
CA THR A 62 20.00 -6.34 11.22
C THR A 62 18.94 -5.31 10.86
N GLY A 63 17.65 -5.62 11.06
CA GLY A 63 16.52 -4.81 10.60
C GLY A 63 16.29 -4.88 9.09
N ILE A 64 16.92 -5.82 8.37
CA ILE A 64 16.76 -5.98 6.91
C ILE A 64 15.30 -6.30 6.51
N ILE A 65 14.51 -6.82 7.45
CA ILE A 65 13.10 -7.11 7.24
C ILE A 65 12.30 -5.84 6.88
N HIS A 66 12.64 -4.70 7.46
CA HIS A 66 11.97 -3.43 7.10
C HIS A 66 12.39 -2.95 5.70
N ILE A 67 13.63 -3.22 5.27
CA ILE A 67 14.12 -2.89 3.93
C ILE A 67 13.34 -3.67 2.87
N PHE A 68 13.13 -4.98 3.07
CA PHE A 68 12.32 -5.77 2.15
C PHE A 68 10.88 -5.25 2.07
N ALA A 69 10.29 -4.80 3.19
CA ALA A 69 8.96 -4.20 3.19
C ALA A 69 8.89 -2.99 2.24
N ILE A 70 9.84 -2.08 2.35
CA ILE A 70 9.94 -0.89 1.50
C ILE A 70 10.14 -1.27 0.03
N VAL A 71 10.99 -2.28 -0.25
CA VAL A 71 11.21 -2.78 -1.61
C VAL A 71 9.91 -3.33 -2.21
N PHE A 72 9.14 -4.12 -1.46
CA PHE A 72 7.86 -4.65 -1.93
C PHE A 72 6.83 -3.55 -2.19
N VAL A 73 6.78 -2.52 -1.34
CA VAL A 73 5.94 -1.33 -1.58
C VAL A 73 6.40 -0.59 -2.84
N PHE A 74 7.70 -0.45 -3.08
CA PHE A 74 8.23 0.16 -4.29
C PHE A 74 7.90 -0.65 -5.55
N LEU A 75 7.94 -1.98 -5.48
CA LEU A 75 7.50 -2.85 -6.56
C LEU A 75 6.02 -2.62 -6.85
N ALA A 76 5.16 -2.66 -5.84
CA ALA A 76 3.74 -2.32 -5.94
C ALA A 76 3.52 -0.94 -6.59
N PHE A 77 4.22 0.08 -6.13
CA PHE A 77 4.21 1.43 -6.69
C PHE A 77 4.59 1.45 -8.18
N SER A 78 5.64 0.73 -8.57
CA SER A 78 6.12 0.68 -9.96
C SER A 78 5.07 0.11 -10.93
N SER A 79 4.25 -0.84 -10.46
CA SER A 79 3.16 -1.42 -11.27
C SER A 79 2.06 -0.41 -11.60
N LEU A 80 1.83 0.56 -10.71
CA LEU A 80 0.82 1.60 -10.89
C LEU A 80 1.22 2.64 -11.94
N TYR A 81 2.49 3.05 -11.95
CA TYR A 81 3.00 4.12 -12.81
C TYR A 81 3.08 3.73 -14.30
N ARG A 82 3.08 2.43 -14.62
CA ARG A 82 3.56 1.97 -15.92
C ARG A 82 2.62 2.19 -17.11
N ARG A 83 1.30 2.33 -16.90
CA ARG A 83 0.32 2.55 -17.99
C ARG A 83 -0.88 3.39 -17.58
N TYR A 84 -1.40 3.19 -16.36
CA TYR A 84 -2.71 3.73 -16.00
C TYR A 84 -2.70 5.16 -15.49
N TYR A 85 -1.60 5.57 -14.85
CA TYR A 85 -1.45 6.96 -14.39
C TYR A 85 -1.54 7.98 -15.55
N ILE A 86 -1.30 7.54 -16.78
CA ILE A 86 -1.27 8.42 -17.96
C ILE A 86 -2.59 8.34 -18.77
N ALA A 87 -3.35 7.25 -18.64
CA ALA A 87 -4.49 6.95 -19.53
C ALA A 87 -5.87 7.40 -19.01
N ASP A 88 -6.08 7.57 -17.70
CA ASP A 88 -7.39 7.96 -17.13
C ASP A 88 -7.25 8.98 -15.98
N PRO A 89 -7.43 10.29 -16.24
CA PRO A 89 -7.33 11.35 -15.23
C PRO A 89 -8.37 11.25 -14.11
N ILE A 90 -9.52 10.60 -14.30
CA ILE A 90 -10.54 10.49 -13.25
C ILE A 90 -10.13 9.40 -12.25
N LEU A 91 -9.77 8.22 -12.75
CA LEU A 91 -9.26 7.14 -11.89
C LEU A 91 -7.93 7.57 -11.24
N GLN A 92 -7.06 8.21 -12.01
CA GLN A 92 -5.77 8.74 -11.55
C GLN A 92 -5.91 9.76 -10.43
N LYS A 93 -6.70 10.83 -10.63
CA LYS A 93 -6.81 11.95 -9.66
C LYS A 93 -7.58 11.57 -8.39
N SER A 94 -8.25 10.43 -8.38
CA SER A 94 -9.02 9.95 -7.23
C SER A 94 -8.39 8.69 -6.65
N PHE A 95 -8.77 7.53 -7.17
CA PHE A 95 -8.42 6.25 -6.58
C PHE A 95 -6.91 5.98 -6.61
N LEU A 96 -6.24 6.11 -7.77
CA LEU A 96 -4.81 5.80 -7.87
C LEU A 96 -3.95 6.73 -7.01
N ARG A 97 -4.30 8.03 -6.94
CA ARG A 97 -3.61 8.96 -6.04
C ARG A 97 -3.81 8.60 -4.57
N GLY A 98 -5.01 8.16 -4.18
CA GLY A 98 -5.26 7.62 -2.84
C GLY A 98 -4.37 6.41 -2.56
N THR A 99 -4.34 5.44 -3.46
CA THR A 99 -3.48 4.25 -3.28
C THR A 99 -1.99 4.59 -3.22
N LEU A 100 -1.53 5.60 -3.96
CA LEU A 100 -0.15 6.09 -3.85
C LEU A 100 0.18 6.67 -2.48
N TRP A 101 -0.73 7.47 -1.92
CA TRP A 101 -0.57 7.98 -0.56
C TRP A 101 -0.56 6.85 0.47
N ALA A 102 -1.42 5.85 0.30
CA ALA A 102 -1.41 4.66 1.15
C ALA A 102 -0.06 3.92 1.08
N PHE A 103 0.56 3.78 -0.09
CA PHE A 103 1.90 3.19 -0.21
C PHE A 103 2.98 4.02 0.46
N ALA A 104 2.90 5.35 0.37
CA ALA A 104 3.81 6.22 1.10
C ALA A 104 3.67 6.03 2.62
N ILE A 105 2.44 5.90 3.12
CA ILE A 105 2.14 5.69 4.54
C ILE A 105 2.62 4.31 5.01
N PHE A 106 2.39 3.24 4.25
CA PHE A 106 2.96 1.92 4.54
C PHE A 106 4.50 1.93 4.54
N SER A 107 5.12 2.64 3.59
CA SER A 107 6.59 2.76 3.60
C SER A 107 7.06 3.50 4.85
N LEU A 108 6.36 4.58 5.22
CA LEU A 108 6.65 5.36 6.42
C LEU A 108 6.51 4.52 7.69
N SER A 109 5.50 3.64 7.78
CA SER A 109 5.31 2.79 8.97
C SER A 109 6.53 1.91 9.23
N HIS A 110 7.09 1.30 8.18
CA HIS A 110 8.28 0.45 8.32
C HIS A 110 9.57 1.25 8.57
N VAL A 111 9.64 2.50 8.09
CA VAL A 111 10.73 3.41 8.45
C VAL A 111 10.65 3.79 9.94
N VAL A 112 9.45 4.12 10.42
CA VAL A 112 9.20 4.44 11.83
C VAL A 112 9.51 3.23 12.72
N GLU A 113 9.02 2.05 12.33
CA GLU A 113 9.30 0.79 13.03
C GLU A 113 10.80 0.48 13.08
N PHE A 114 11.52 0.59 11.95
CA PHE A 114 12.96 0.40 11.90
C PHE A 114 13.70 1.39 12.80
N ILE A 115 13.34 2.68 12.76
CA ILE A 115 13.97 3.71 13.60
C ILE A 115 13.65 3.45 15.08
N GLY A 116 12.40 3.16 15.42
CA GLY A 116 11.98 2.84 16.79
C GLY A 116 12.78 1.66 17.33
N PHE A 117 12.84 0.56 16.58
CA PHE A 117 13.58 -0.62 16.99
C PHE A 117 15.10 -0.37 17.07
N LYS A 118 15.71 0.24 16.03
CA LYS A 118 17.17 0.35 15.95
C LYS A 118 17.78 1.48 16.77
N ILE A 119 17.05 2.58 16.93
CA ILE A 119 17.57 3.80 17.54
C ILE A 119 17.06 3.93 18.97
N LEU A 120 15.79 3.60 19.22
CA LEU A 120 15.18 3.73 20.55
C LEU A 120 15.26 2.44 21.37
N GLY A 121 15.60 1.31 20.73
CA GLY A 121 16.10 0.11 21.40
C GLY A 121 15.04 -0.76 22.08
N ASN A 122 13.75 -0.56 21.81
CA ASN A 122 12.68 -1.44 22.29
C ASN A 122 11.51 -1.52 21.30
N TYR A 123 10.93 -2.72 21.17
CA TYR A 123 9.54 -2.87 20.75
C TYR A 123 8.66 -2.51 21.94
N SER A 124 7.80 -1.53 21.76
CA SER A 124 6.86 -1.10 22.77
C SER A 124 5.46 -1.04 22.18
N ASP A 125 4.46 -1.10 23.06
CA ASP A 125 3.06 -0.99 22.70
C ASP A 125 2.77 0.30 21.90
N GLU A 126 3.43 1.41 22.21
CA GLU A 126 3.28 2.66 21.49
C GLU A 126 3.77 2.56 20.05
N LEU A 127 4.90 1.87 19.83
CA LEU A 127 5.45 1.66 18.49
C LEU A 127 4.49 0.78 17.68
N TRP A 128 4.02 -0.32 18.25
CA TRP A 128 3.10 -1.23 17.58
C TRP A 128 1.74 -0.60 17.30
N ALA A 129 1.17 0.14 18.27
CA ALA A 129 -0.06 0.91 18.08
C ALA A 129 0.11 1.96 16.98
N ALA A 130 1.26 2.66 16.94
CA ALA A 130 1.56 3.61 15.86
C ALA A 130 1.68 2.91 14.49
N VAL A 131 2.32 1.74 14.41
CA VAL A 131 2.41 0.92 13.20
C VAL A 131 1.01 0.50 12.73
N VAL A 132 0.17 -0.01 13.62
CA VAL A 132 -1.22 -0.40 13.33
C VAL A 132 -2.03 0.81 12.86
N ASN A 133 -1.85 1.98 13.49
CA ASN A 133 -2.46 3.22 13.04
C ASN A 133 -2.06 3.59 11.60
N PHE A 134 -0.79 3.41 11.22
CA PHE A 134 -0.37 3.64 9.83
C PHE A 134 -1.02 2.65 8.86
N TYR A 135 -1.22 1.39 9.26
CA TYR A 135 -1.91 0.39 8.43
C TYR A 135 -3.39 0.79 8.23
N LEU A 136 -4.06 1.14 9.32
CA LEU A 136 -5.43 1.66 9.30
C LEU A 136 -5.53 2.92 8.44
N LEU A 137 -4.62 3.88 8.61
CA LEU A 137 -4.58 5.12 7.85
C LEU A 137 -4.41 4.85 6.35
N SER A 138 -3.51 3.93 5.98
CA SER A 138 -3.36 3.50 4.59
C SER A 138 -4.66 2.94 4.01
N LEU A 139 -5.39 2.10 4.76
CA LEU A 139 -6.69 1.59 4.33
C LEU A 139 -7.74 2.69 4.24
N CYS A 140 -7.79 3.63 5.20
CA CYS A 140 -8.68 4.79 5.15
C CYS A 140 -8.42 5.66 3.92
N VAL A 141 -7.16 5.88 3.55
CA VAL A 141 -6.80 6.65 2.35
C VAL A 141 -7.21 5.91 1.06
N ILE A 142 -7.11 4.58 1.03
CA ILE A 142 -7.65 3.77 -0.08
C ILE A 142 -9.17 3.94 -0.18
N ILE A 143 -9.89 3.86 0.95
CA ILE A 143 -11.35 4.06 1.02
C ILE A 143 -11.73 5.47 0.53
N ILE A 144 -11.06 6.50 1.02
CA ILE A 144 -11.26 7.89 0.58
C ILE A 144 -11.07 7.99 -0.94
N GLY A 145 -9.99 7.41 -1.48
CA GLY A 145 -9.74 7.39 -2.92
C GLY A 145 -10.86 6.71 -3.71
N ALA A 146 -11.36 5.58 -3.21
CA ALA A 146 -12.43 4.79 -3.82
C ALA A 146 -13.78 5.54 -3.77
N GLU A 147 -14.15 6.09 -2.62
CA GLU A 147 -15.40 6.82 -2.42
C GLU A 147 -15.42 8.13 -3.22
N VAL A 148 -14.31 8.86 -3.30
CA VAL A 148 -14.20 10.06 -4.17
C VAL A 148 -14.38 9.67 -5.64
N PHE A 149 -13.80 8.55 -6.07
CA PHE A 149 -13.99 8.03 -7.43
C PHE A 149 -15.45 7.65 -7.70
N LEU A 150 -16.07 6.88 -6.81
CA LEU A 150 -17.47 6.46 -6.91
C LEU A 150 -18.44 7.66 -6.88
N LYS A 151 -18.18 8.66 -6.05
CA LYS A 151 -18.95 9.91 -5.96
C LYS A 151 -18.95 10.65 -7.30
N ARG A 152 -17.81 10.73 -7.99
CA ARG A 152 -17.72 11.37 -9.33
C ARG A 152 -18.59 10.66 -10.37
N ILE A 153 -18.65 9.33 -10.34
CA ILE A 153 -19.42 8.53 -11.31
C ILE A 153 -20.92 8.45 -10.96
N ARG A 154 -21.26 8.39 -9.67
CA ARG A 154 -22.65 8.20 -9.21
C ARG A 154 -23.37 9.48 -8.83
N ARG A 155 -22.67 10.62 -8.71
CA ARG A 155 -23.21 11.92 -8.24
C ARG A 155 -24.06 11.79 -6.96
N ARG A 156 -23.72 10.86 -6.06
CA ARG A 156 -24.38 10.68 -4.76
C ARG A 156 -23.47 11.17 -3.64
N SER A 157 -24.07 11.69 -2.57
CA SER A 157 -23.35 11.95 -1.33
C SER A 157 -22.77 10.65 -0.78
N SER A 158 -21.49 10.68 -0.40
CA SER A 158 -20.85 9.57 0.28
C SER A 158 -20.85 9.87 1.77
N PHE A 159 -21.85 9.32 2.47
CA PHE A 159 -21.96 9.44 3.93
C PHE A 159 -20.74 8.85 4.65
N VAL A 160 -20.07 7.87 4.02
CA VAL A 160 -18.89 7.17 4.55
C VAL A 160 -17.64 8.05 4.55
N LEU A 161 -17.55 9.05 3.65
CA LEU A 161 -16.33 9.85 3.49
C LEU A 161 -15.98 10.66 4.74
N TRP A 162 -16.97 11.25 5.43
CA TRP A 162 -16.71 12.10 6.59
C TRP A 162 -16.21 11.31 7.81
N PRO A 163 -16.87 10.20 8.23
CA PRO A 163 -16.33 9.35 9.29
C PRO A 163 -14.91 8.83 9.00
N VAL A 164 -14.63 8.42 7.75
CA VAL A 164 -13.30 7.92 7.38
C VAL A 164 -12.23 9.02 7.43
N LEU A 165 -12.58 10.25 7.05
CA LEU A 165 -11.68 11.40 7.20
C LEU A 165 -11.41 11.73 8.67
N CYS A 166 -12.45 11.77 9.50
CA CYS A 166 -12.31 11.99 10.94
C CYS A 166 -11.43 10.91 11.58
N LEU A 167 -11.66 9.64 11.23
CA LEU A 167 -10.83 8.52 11.68
C LEU A 167 -9.38 8.69 11.20
N SER A 168 -9.15 9.06 9.94
CA SER A 168 -7.78 9.30 9.42
C SER A 168 -7.05 10.37 10.22
N VAL A 169 -7.72 11.48 10.54
CA VAL A 169 -7.14 12.57 11.35
C VAL A 169 -6.86 12.08 12.77
N PHE A 170 -7.79 11.34 13.38
CA PHE A 170 -7.60 10.75 14.70
C PHE A 170 -6.41 9.80 14.74
N LEU A 171 -6.26 8.91 13.75
CA LEU A 171 -5.14 7.98 13.63
C LEU A 171 -3.80 8.72 13.50
N CYS A 172 -3.74 9.79 12.69
CA CYS A 172 -2.54 10.63 12.58
C CYS A 172 -2.16 11.27 13.92
N ILE A 173 -3.14 11.88 14.62
CA ILE A 173 -2.90 12.56 15.90
C ILE A 173 -2.47 11.55 16.97
N SER A 174 -3.15 10.40 17.05
CA SER A 174 -2.83 9.35 18.02
C SER A 174 -1.46 8.71 17.75
N SER A 175 -1.07 8.48 16.49
CA SER A 175 0.30 8.02 16.17
C SER A 175 1.37 8.97 16.66
N VAL A 176 1.19 10.28 16.45
CA VAL A 176 2.14 11.29 16.96
C VAL A 176 2.15 11.30 18.48
N TRP A 177 0.99 11.21 19.12
CA TRP A 177 0.86 11.14 20.56
C TRP A 177 1.59 9.94 21.17
N TYR A 178 1.35 8.73 20.65
CA TYR A 178 2.01 7.49 21.12
C TYR A 178 3.52 7.57 20.99
N LEU A 179 4.02 8.00 19.84
CA LEU A 179 5.47 8.12 19.59
C LEU A 179 6.17 9.19 20.46
N THR A 180 5.41 10.08 21.11
CA THR A 180 5.96 11.16 21.96
C THR A 180 5.68 10.98 23.44
N ASN A 181 4.78 10.07 23.82
CA ASN A 181 4.37 9.85 25.21
C ASN A 181 4.44 8.34 25.54
N PRO A 182 5.55 7.86 26.09
CA PRO A 182 5.67 6.49 26.58
C PRO A 182 4.65 6.19 27.69
N GLY A 183 4.13 4.98 27.73
CA GLY A 183 3.07 4.51 28.62
C GLY A 183 1.67 5.02 28.27
N SER A 184 1.47 5.62 27.09
CA SER A 184 0.19 6.23 26.71
C SER A 184 -0.83 5.26 26.13
N VAL A 185 -0.40 4.05 25.78
CA VAL A 185 -1.25 2.97 25.28
C VAL A 185 -0.65 1.63 25.71
N SER A 186 -1.50 0.69 26.10
CA SER A 186 -1.14 -0.70 26.33
C SER A 186 -1.84 -1.59 25.30
N LEU A 187 -1.11 -2.57 24.76
CA LEU A 187 -1.62 -3.63 23.89
C LEU A 187 -1.63 -5.00 24.59
N GLU A 188 -1.46 -5.01 25.92
CA GLU A 188 -1.57 -6.21 26.74
C GLU A 188 -2.95 -6.87 26.61
N LEU A 189 -3.00 -8.19 26.72
CA LEU A 189 -4.18 -8.99 26.39
C LEU A 189 -5.36 -8.81 27.36
N ASP A 190 -5.10 -8.31 28.56
CA ASP A 190 -6.10 -7.98 29.59
C ASP A 190 -6.68 -6.57 29.42
N GLU A 191 -6.07 -5.72 28.59
CA GLU A 191 -6.56 -4.38 28.27
C GLU A 191 -7.61 -4.41 27.15
N ILE A 192 -8.53 -3.44 27.16
CA ILE A 192 -9.58 -3.35 26.11
C ILE A 192 -9.02 -2.89 24.76
N THR A 193 -7.89 -2.20 24.78
CA THR A 193 -7.28 -1.54 23.63
C THR A 193 -6.99 -2.45 22.43
N PRO A 194 -6.31 -3.62 22.56
CA PRO A 194 -6.08 -4.52 21.42
C PRO A 194 -7.38 -5.02 20.78
N TYR A 195 -8.46 -5.19 21.55
CA TYR A 195 -9.76 -5.58 21.02
C TYR A 195 -10.46 -4.44 20.26
N LEU A 196 -10.32 -3.19 20.72
CA LEU A 196 -10.78 -2.01 19.97
C LEU A 196 -10.02 -1.86 18.65
N TYR A 197 -8.70 -2.04 18.67
CA TYR A 197 -7.87 -2.04 17.47
C TYR A 197 -8.25 -3.16 16.51
N THR A 198 -8.53 -4.36 17.03
CA THR A 198 -9.02 -5.50 16.24
C THR A 198 -10.33 -5.17 15.55
N GLY A 199 -11.32 -4.67 16.31
CA GLY A 199 -12.61 -4.26 15.78
C GLY A 199 -12.48 -3.19 14.70
N ALA A 200 -11.68 -2.14 14.96
CA ALA A 200 -11.42 -1.07 14.00
C ALA A 200 -10.75 -1.60 12.72
N THR A 201 -9.72 -2.45 12.84
CA THR A 201 -8.97 -3.03 11.72
C THR A 201 -9.86 -3.91 10.84
N VAL A 202 -10.66 -4.77 11.46
CA VAL A 202 -11.59 -5.64 10.73
C VAL A 202 -12.67 -4.81 10.03
N LEU A 203 -13.29 -3.85 10.72
CA LEU A 203 -14.35 -3.01 10.13
C LEU A 203 -13.82 -2.17 8.97
N VAL A 204 -12.69 -1.48 9.15
CA VAL A 204 -12.05 -0.68 8.08
C VAL A 204 -11.65 -1.58 6.91
N GLY A 205 -11.10 -2.77 7.18
CA GLY A 205 -10.79 -3.76 6.16
C GLY A 205 -12.02 -4.19 5.34
N ILE A 206 -13.14 -4.49 6.00
CA ILE A 206 -14.41 -4.83 5.34
C ILE A 206 -14.89 -3.67 4.47
N PHE A 207 -14.88 -2.43 4.99
CA PHE A 207 -15.26 -1.24 4.20
C PHE A 207 -14.39 -1.07 2.96
N ALA A 208 -13.06 -1.21 3.10
CA ALA A 208 -12.14 -1.15 1.98
C ALA A 208 -12.45 -2.21 0.93
N VAL A 209 -12.71 -3.47 1.32
CA VAL A 209 -13.10 -4.54 0.40
C VAL A 209 -14.41 -4.19 -0.31
N VAL A 210 -15.42 -3.75 0.43
CA VAL A 210 -16.73 -3.39 -0.11
C VAL A 210 -16.59 -2.28 -1.16
N ASP A 211 -15.82 -1.23 -0.88
CA ASP A 211 -15.67 -0.10 -1.80
C ASP A 211 -14.86 -0.46 -3.05
N ILE A 212 -13.80 -1.26 -2.91
CA ILE A 212 -13.09 -1.83 -4.04
C ILE A 212 -14.00 -2.72 -4.89
N ARG A 213 -14.88 -3.52 -4.28
CA ARG A 213 -15.88 -4.35 -4.98
C ARG A 213 -16.92 -3.51 -5.71
N LYS A 214 -17.37 -2.40 -5.10
CA LYS A 214 -18.25 -1.42 -5.75
C LYS A 214 -17.59 -0.78 -6.99
N ILE A 215 -16.28 -0.51 -6.97
CA ILE A 215 -15.58 0.00 -8.16
C ILE A 215 -15.74 -0.98 -9.33
N GLY A 216 -15.47 -2.27 -9.10
CA GLY A 216 -15.56 -3.30 -10.14
C GLY A 216 -16.98 -3.57 -10.65
N SER A 217 -18.00 -3.29 -9.84
CA SER A 217 -19.40 -3.42 -10.27
C SER A 217 -19.91 -2.19 -11.03
N VAL A 218 -19.38 -1.00 -10.73
CA VAL A 218 -19.74 0.25 -11.43
C VAL A 218 -18.96 0.40 -12.74
N VAL A 219 -17.72 -0.07 -12.78
CA VAL A 219 -16.85 -0.06 -13.96
C VAL A 219 -16.41 -1.52 -14.23
N PRO A 220 -17.18 -2.30 -15.00
CA PRO A 220 -16.89 -3.71 -15.30
C PRO A 220 -15.46 -3.98 -15.78
N LEU A 221 -14.86 -3.04 -16.53
CA LEU A 221 -13.46 -3.12 -16.96
C LEU A 221 -12.46 -3.22 -15.79
N LEU A 222 -12.82 -2.72 -14.60
CA LEU A 222 -12.04 -2.83 -13.36
C LEU A 222 -12.42 -4.07 -12.52
N GLY A 223 -13.30 -4.94 -13.00
CA GLY A 223 -13.79 -6.10 -12.27
C GLY A 223 -12.70 -7.10 -11.89
N SER A 224 -11.74 -7.37 -12.79
CA SER A 224 -10.61 -8.26 -12.50
C SER A 224 -9.64 -7.67 -11.47
N PHE A 225 -9.35 -6.37 -11.59
CA PHE A 225 -8.58 -5.63 -10.58
C PHE A 225 -9.24 -5.72 -9.21
N SER A 226 -10.53 -5.42 -9.14
CA SER A 226 -11.32 -5.45 -7.90
C SER A 226 -11.31 -6.83 -7.23
N ARG A 227 -11.46 -7.90 -8.02
CA ARG A 227 -11.39 -9.29 -7.53
C ARG A 227 -10.01 -9.63 -6.97
N ALA A 228 -8.95 -9.18 -7.63
CA ALA A 228 -7.56 -9.44 -7.22
C ALA A 228 -7.12 -8.58 -6.02
N PHE A 229 -7.63 -7.35 -5.89
CA PHE A 229 -7.23 -6.41 -4.84
C PHE A 229 -7.91 -6.70 -3.49
N ALA A 230 -9.12 -7.26 -3.51
CA ALA A 230 -9.85 -7.62 -2.29
C ALA A 230 -9.10 -8.57 -1.33
N PRO A 231 -8.55 -9.73 -1.76
CA PRO A 231 -7.79 -10.61 -0.87
C PRO A 231 -6.51 -9.95 -0.34
N VAL A 232 -5.98 -8.94 -1.02
CA VAL A 232 -4.82 -8.20 -0.56
C VAL A 232 -5.14 -7.37 0.69
N ILE A 233 -6.31 -6.75 0.72
CA ILE A 233 -6.78 -6.01 1.92
C ILE A 233 -6.89 -6.97 3.10
N PHE A 234 -7.37 -8.19 2.88
CA PHE A 234 -7.42 -9.21 3.94
C PHE A 234 -6.02 -9.50 4.48
N LEU A 235 -5.01 -9.68 3.63
CA LEU A 235 -3.63 -9.88 4.07
C LEU A 235 -3.09 -8.67 4.85
N VAL A 236 -3.37 -7.43 4.43
CA VAL A 236 -2.98 -6.23 5.20
C VAL A 236 -3.64 -6.24 6.58
N VAL A 237 -4.92 -6.57 6.66
CA VAL A 237 -5.65 -6.70 7.93
C VAL A 237 -5.02 -7.77 8.81
N THR A 238 -4.70 -8.95 8.25
CA THR A 238 -4.03 -10.01 9.00
C THR A 238 -2.67 -9.58 9.52
N ALA A 239 -1.85 -8.90 8.71
CA ALA A 239 -0.56 -8.36 9.16
C ALA A 239 -0.73 -7.38 10.33
N ALA A 240 -1.70 -6.46 10.24
CA ALA A 240 -2.02 -5.55 11.34
C ALA A 240 -2.50 -6.29 12.61
N LEU A 241 -3.32 -7.33 12.47
CA LEU A 241 -3.77 -8.14 13.61
C LEU A 241 -2.62 -8.88 14.29
N VAL A 242 -1.66 -9.40 13.52
CA VAL A 242 -0.44 -10.01 14.10
C VAL A 242 0.36 -8.97 14.88
N SER A 243 0.43 -7.72 14.40
CA SER A 243 1.07 -6.62 15.12
C SER A 243 0.31 -6.18 16.38
N ILE A 244 -1.02 -6.20 16.37
CA ILE A 244 -1.83 -5.89 17.56
C ILE A 244 -1.57 -6.92 18.67
N PHE A 245 -1.52 -8.20 18.31
CA PHE A 245 -1.36 -9.30 19.25
C PHE A 245 0.10 -9.76 19.36
N TYR A 246 1.07 -8.85 19.23
CA TYR A 246 2.47 -9.23 19.33
C TYR A 246 2.81 -9.75 20.74
N GLU A 247 2.15 -9.26 21.79
CA GLU A 247 2.30 -9.71 23.20
C GLU A 247 1.87 -11.16 23.44
N VAL A 248 1.21 -11.81 22.47
CA VAL A 248 0.90 -13.25 22.56
C VAL A 248 2.19 -14.08 22.64
N HIS A 249 3.34 -13.57 22.17
CA HIS A 249 4.60 -14.29 22.22
C HIS A 249 4.98 -14.73 23.65
N ASP A 250 4.72 -13.88 24.64
CA ASP A 250 4.96 -14.16 26.06
C ASP A 250 4.08 -15.29 26.62
N HIS A 251 2.96 -15.59 25.95
CA HIS A 251 1.98 -16.58 26.39
C HIS A 251 2.13 -17.94 25.70
N ILE A 252 2.81 -18.02 24.55
CA ILE A 252 2.92 -19.24 23.74
C ILE A 252 4.36 -19.71 23.50
N GLU A 253 5.31 -19.27 24.33
CA GLU A 253 6.74 -19.66 24.30
C GLU A 253 7.39 -19.52 22.91
N ILE A 254 6.92 -18.57 22.10
CA ILE A 254 7.58 -18.23 20.84
C ILE A 254 8.42 -16.97 21.06
N HIS A 255 9.57 -16.91 20.38
CA HIS A 255 10.36 -15.69 20.39
C HIS A 255 9.64 -14.53 19.67
N GLU A 256 9.78 -13.31 20.21
CA GLU A 256 9.22 -12.06 19.67
C GLU A 256 9.41 -11.91 18.15
N TYR A 257 10.61 -12.25 17.65
CA TYR A 257 10.97 -12.05 16.25
C TYR A 257 10.14 -12.92 15.29
N HIS A 258 9.55 -14.03 15.76
CA HIS A 258 8.68 -14.86 14.93
C HIS A 258 7.36 -14.16 14.58
N LEU A 259 6.76 -13.42 15.51
CA LEU A 259 5.53 -12.66 15.23
C LEU A 259 5.82 -11.46 14.34
N ILE A 260 6.96 -10.80 14.55
CA ILE A 260 7.43 -9.71 13.70
C ILE A 260 7.63 -10.21 12.27
N TYR A 261 8.29 -11.36 12.11
CA TYR A 261 8.47 -12.01 10.83
C TYR A 261 7.14 -12.37 10.17
N LEU A 262 6.22 -12.97 10.91
CA LEU A 262 4.91 -13.34 10.41
C LEU A 262 4.15 -12.13 9.87
N SER A 263 4.08 -11.02 10.64
CA SER A 263 3.44 -9.78 10.21
C SER A 263 4.06 -9.25 8.90
N HIS A 264 5.40 -9.20 8.84
CA HIS A 264 6.12 -8.72 7.66
C HIS A 264 5.93 -9.63 6.44
N PHE A 265 5.98 -10.95 6.58
CA PHE A 265 5.80 -11.87 5.46
C PHE A 265 4.38 -11.83 4.90
N ILE A 266 3.38 -11.72 5.76
CA ILE A 266 2.00 -11.48 5.33
C ILE A 266 1.90 -10.14 4.61
N PHE A 267 2.56 -9.10 5.12
CA PHE A 267 2.62 -7.79 4.46
C PHE A 267 3.29 -7.88 3.08
N TYR A 268 4.41 -8.59 2.91
CA TYR A 268 5.06 -8.78 1.61
C TYR A 268 4.17 -9.51 0.61
N ALA A 269 3.47 -10.55 1.07
CA ALA A 269 2.48 -11.27 0.27
C ALA A 269 1.36 -10.33 -0.18
N SER A 270 0.92 -9.43 0.71
CA SER A 270 -0.07 -8.40 0.39
C SER A 270 0.44 -7.46 -0.72
N GLN A 271 1.65 -6.90 -0.59
CA GLN A 271 2.21 -5.98 -1.59
C GLN A 271 2.46 -6.68 -2.93
N SER A 272 2.87 -7.95 -2.89
CA SER A 272 2.98 -8.81 -4.08
C SER A 272 1.64 -8.99 -4.77
N GLY A 273 0.57 -9.21 -4.00
CA GLY A 273 -0.80 -9.29 -4.52
C GLY A 273 -1.29 -7.96 -5.10
N ILE A 274 -0.98 -6.83 -4.47
CA ILE A 274 -1.25 -5.47 -5.00
C ILE A 274 -0.58 -5.30 -6.37
N TYR A 275 0.70 -5.70 -6.49
CA TYR A 275 1.44 -5.62 -7.75
C TYR A 275 0.73 -6.41 -8.86
N VAL A 276 0.28 -7.62 -8.54
CA VAL A 276 -0.47 -8.48 -9.47
C VAL A 276 -1.84 -7.86 -9.82
N ALA A 277 -2.54 -7.31 -8.84
CA ALA A 277 -3.82 -6.65 -9.05
C ALA A 277 -3.67 -5.46 -10.02
N PHE A 278 -2.66 -4.61 -9.82
CA PHE A 278 -2.40 -3.49 -10.74
C PHE A 278 -1.95 -3.93 -12.12
N ARG A 279 -1.20 -5.04 -12.24
CA ARG A 279 -0.89 -5.63 -13.55
C ARG A 279 -2.15 -6.06 -14.33
N SER A 280 -3.24 -6.43 -13.66
CA SER A 280 -4.49 -6.75 -14.37
C SER A 280 -5.08 -5.54 -15.12
N LEU A 281 -4.68 -4.31 -14.75
CA LEU A 281 -5.06 -3.09 -15.44
C LEU A 281 -4.27 -2.83 -16.73
N ASP A 282 -3.12 -3.50 -16.94
CA ASP A 282 -2.27 -3.30 -18.13
C ASP A 282 -2.97 -3.64 -19.46
N TYR A 283 -4.04 -4.45 -19.38
CA TYR A 283 -4.83 -4.94 -20.51
C TYR A 283 -6.14 -4.17 -20.71
N VAL A 284 -6.41 -3.15 -19.88
CA VAL A 284 -7.67 -2.44 -19.88
C VAL A 284 -7.51 -1.10 -20.62
N THR A 285 -7.97 -1.03 -21.87
CA THR A 285 -8.09 0.21 -22.63
C THR A 285 -9.54 0.70 -22.66
N GLY A 286 -9.77 2.00 -22.50
CA GLY A 286 -11.09 2.60 -22.73
C GLY A 286 -11.96 2.85 -21.49
N VAL A 287 -11.42 2.77 -20.26
CA VAL A 287 -12.18 3.09 -19.04
C VAL A 287 -12.73 4.51 -19.05
N GLN A 288 -12.01 5.49 -19.61
CA GLN A 288 -12.56 6.83 -19.82
C GLN A 288 -13.82 6.83 -20.70
N LYS A 289 -13.84 6.05 -21.78
CA LYS A 289 -14.97 5.96 -22.70
C LYS A 289 -16.17 5.31 -21.99
N GLU A 290 -15.93 4.26 -21.22
CA GLU A 290 -16.95 3.62 -20.40
C GLU A 290 -17.51 4.58 -19.33
N ILE A 291 -16.65 5.28 -18.59
CA ILE A 291 -17.06 6.29 -17.61
C ILE A 291 -17.86 7.41 -18.27
N LYS A 292 -17.41 7.92 -19.43
CA LYS A 292 -18.11 8.97 -20.17
C LYS A 292 -19.51 8.50 -20.60
N ASN A 293 -19.62 7.31 -21.20
CA ASN A 293 -20.91 6.72 -21.57
C ASN A 293 -21.84 6.55 -20.36
N LEU A 294 -21.30 6.09 -19.22
CA LEU A 294 -22.08 5.91 -17.99
C LEU A 294 -22.59 7.23 -17.39
N ILE A 295 -21.86 8.33 -17.56
CA ILE A 295 -22.28 9.67 -17.12
C ILE A 295 -23.35 10.19 -18.08
N GLU A 296 -23.13 10.10 -19.40
CA GLU A 296 -24.07 10.57 -20.43
C GLU A 296 -25.40 9.80 -20.40
N ASP A 297 -25.37 8.48 -20.26
CA ASP A 297 -26.59 7.65 -20.16
C ASP A 297 -27.42 7.98 -18.93
N LYS A 298 -26.79 8.42 -17.84
CA LYS A 298 -27.50 8.87 -16.63
C LYS A 298 -28.12 10.24 -16.79
N GLU A 299 -27.52 11.14 -17.57
CA GLU A 299 -28.08 12.45 -17.86
C GLU A 299 -29.31 12.31 -18.76
N LYS A 300 -29.23 11.46 -19.79
CA LYS A 300 -30.37 11.15 -20.68
C LYS A 300 -31.57 10.48 -19.99
N ARG A 301 -31.36 9.78 -18.88
CA ARG A 301 -32.44 9.15 -18.09
C ARG A 301 -33.08 10.09 -17.06
N LYS A 302 -32.57 11.31 -16.92
CA LYS A 302 -33.13 12.34 -16.03
C LYS A 302 -33.97 13.38 -16.79
N GLU A 303 -33.89 13.39 -18.11
CA GLU A 303 -34.78 14.11 -19.04
C GLU A 303 -35.98 13.21 -19.41
#